data_AF-A0A849QKR8-F1
#
_entry.id   AF-A0A849QKR8-F1
#
_cell.length_a   1.000
_cell.length_b   1.000
_cell.length_c   1.000
_cell.angle_alpha   90.00
_cell.angle_beta   90.00
_cell.angle_gamma   90.00
#
_symmetry.space_group_name_H-M   'P 1'
#
loop_
_entity.id
_entity.type
_entity.pdbx_description
1 polymer ?
#
loop_
_entity_poly.entity_id
_entity_poly.type
_entity_poly.pdbx_seq_one_letter_code
_entity_poly.pdbx_strand_id
1 'polypeptide(L)'
;MKLINCLLLLIVISTMVGVVQAQELQYETVTKMAEDSDCAACHPDPHVIHEQTSATCQQCHGETLTDNQPECNKCHSGTIHNAPTETVESQEYLIRIDNYMFIPVGDKVIKVGDTVKWRNFETSEQPRTLVNENGIWAEEQYLPYMNSVSYIFNQPGMYTFYLKGREEKKMNITVISVPISSPSPPLTLYEVLGAINATGTTFKATSIDNPAVLYYDLEDRDGYSSITFPLYDSLFIPNGKLNYTTIPWGDYIGWGSKKYFVIENNATNWIIAEKLVDEKTKDYHLIFNNQTLSLPGGWGINAKEIDPDNKTVWLSLTKDDGVIYNATVNESNNFVYKANLGAPDKTEILNLTVETVSVFEGSFNSKFIKINNIDLISIDTLEIKNNDTNLYDGYVIKTSNNQISILNDIDISLSKGNVKNIISDLFSVRVNEAGDMAGLVKIITEPGIYEIVGATNVSTGTLLKAMSADNPAVLYYDLEDKVGYESIRLPLYSNLSAPEGEMNYTTIPWGQNIAWVGSKYAVAYSSSSEWIIAKKIIDEDQDDDHLLRVGETLVLPGGWGITALKIDVDGSEATMSISKDGEEVYNEVVSEDGYFIYKTNLGGQIIEVMNFTVETVFEGMNTNLVKINNIDLIY
;
A
#
# COMPACT_ATOMS: atom_id res chain seq x y z
N MET A 1 3.55 -66.14 -23.44
CA MET A 1 2.24 -66.27 -24.12
C MET A 1 1.31 -65.22 -23.53
N LYS A 2 1.01 -64.16 -24.30
CA LYS A 2 -0.13 -63.20 -24.23
C LYS A 2 -0.42 -62.57 -22.84
N LEU A 3 -0.14 -61.28 -22.53
CA LEU A 3 -0.54 -60.02 -23.17
C LEU A 3 -2.06 -59.96 -23.44
N ILE A 4 -2.80 -59.15 -22.66
CA ILE A 4 -3.68 -58.03 -23.13
C ILE A 4 -4.72 -57.60 -22.06
N ASN A 5 -4.56 -56.33 -21.65
CA ASN A 5 -5.53 -55.27 -21.30
C ASN A 5 -6.59 -55.47 -20.20
N CYS A 6 -6.27 -54.92 -19.01
CA CYS A 6 -7.25 -54.30 -18.12
C CYS A 6 -7.75 -52.98 -18.74
N LEU A 7 -9.07 -52.83 -18.73
CA LEU A 7 -9.84 -51.69 -19.20
C LEU A 7 -9.57 -50.47 -18.28
N LEU A 8 -9.20 -49.33 -18.88
CA LEU A 8 -9.13 -48.02 -18.21
C LEU A 8 -10.52 -47.64 -17.67
N LEU A 9 -10.60 -47.35 -16.38
CA LEU A 9 -11.66 -46.51 -15.81
C LEU A 9 -11.01 -45.17 -15.44
N LEU A 10 -11.21 -44.15 -16.28
CA LEU A 10 -10.84 -42.77 -15.97
C LEU A 10 -11.83 -42.25 -14.92
N ILE A 11 -11.39 -42.13 -13.67
CA ILE A 11 -12.05 -41.30 -12.66
C ILE A 11 -11.32 -39.97 -12.69
N VAL A 12 -11.91 -38.98 -13.36
CA VAL A 12 -11.48 -37.58 -13.30
C VAL A 12 -11.92 -37.04 -11.94
N ILE A 13 -10.99 -37.02 -10.97
CA ILE A 13 -11.16 -36.26 -9.74
C ILE A 13 -10.79 -34.82 -10.09
N SER A 14 -11.80 -33.98 -10.32
CA SER A 14 -11.62 -32.54 -10.43
C SER A 14 -11.35 -31.98 -9.04
N THR A 15 -10.07 -31.86 -8.70
CA THR A 15 -9.61 -31.00 -7.61
C THR A 15 -9.73 -29.56 -8.09
N MET A 16 -10.70 -28.81 -7.53
CA MET A 16 -10.74 -27.35 -7.63
C MET A 16 -9.52 -26.79 -6.89
N VAL A 17 -8.43 -26.60 -7.62
CA VAL A 17 -7.34 -25.71 -7.22
C VAL A 17 -7.86 -24.30 -7.51
N GLY A 18 -7.97 -23.48 -6.47
CA GLY A 18 -8.17 -22.04 -6.64
C GLY A 18 -6.94 -21.46 -7.33
N VAL A 19 -7.03 -21.31 -8.65
CA VAL A 19 -6.08 -20.51 -9.41
C VAL A 19 -6.42 -19.06 -9.10
N VAL A 20 -5.53 -18.35 -8.40
CA VAL A 20 -5.50 -16.89 -8.46
C VAL A 20 -5.03 -16.57 -9.89
N GLN A 21 -5.99 -16.42 -10.81
CA GLN A 21 -5.71 -15.76 -12.08
C GLN A 21 -5.53 -14.28 -11.75
N ALA A 22 -4.36 -13.73 -12.10
CA ALA A 22 -4.24 -12.29 -12.29
C ALA A 22 -5.32 -11.89 -13.30
N GLN A 23 -6.27 -11.07 -12.86
CA GLN A 23 -7.33 -10.58 -13.72
C GLN A 23 -6.72 -9.47 -14.59
N GLU A 24 -6.56 -9.74 -15.89
CA GLU A 24 -6.39 -8.68 -16.87
C GLU A 24 -7.60 -7.75 -16.81
N LEU A 25 -7.38 -6.43 -16.72
CA LEU A 25 -8.40 -5.40 -16.88
C LEU A 25 -9.13 -5.62 -18.21
N GLN A 26 -10.37 -6.12 -18.14
CA GLN A 26 -11.24 -6.23 -19.30
C GLN A 26 -11.94 -4.88 -19.51
N TYR A 27 -11.49 -4.12 -20.50
CA TYR A 27 -12.20 -2.94 -20.99
C TYR A 27 -13.37 -3.41 -21.88
N GLU A 28 -14.61 -3.27 -21.43
CA GLU A 28 -15.76 -3.37 -22.34
C GLU A 28 -16.04 -2.00 -22.96
N THR A 29 -16.03 -1.97 -24.29
CA THR A 29 -16.41 -0.80 -25.09
C THR A 29 -17.92 -0.80 -25.28
N VAL A 30 -18.61 0.22 -24.77
CA VAL A 30 -20.00 0.50 -25.17
C VAL A 30 -19.99 1.55 -26.27
N THR A 31 -20.40 1.17 -27.47
CA THR A 31 -20.55 2.07 -28.60
C THR A 31 -21.85 2.85 -28.44
N LYS A 32 -21.79 4.18 -28.25
CA LYS A 32 -22.92 5.07 -28.51
C LYS A 32 -22.79 5.65 -29.91
N MET A 33 -23.88 5.61 -30.67
CA MET A 33 -23.89 6.09 -32.04
C MET A 33 -24.19 7.60 -32.05
N ALA A 34 -23.75 8.32 -33.09
CA ALA A 34 -23.99 9.75 -33.23
C ALA A 34 -25.49 10.13 -33.24
N GLU A 35 -26.36 9.17 -33.59
CA GLU A 35 -27.82 9.30 -33.52
C GLU A 35 -28.38 9.38 -32.08
N ASP A 36 -27.60 9.00 -31.07
CA ASP A 36 -27.96 9.05 -29.64
C ASP A 36 -27.44 10.33 -28.93
N SER A 37 -26.84 11.27 -29.68
CA SER A 37 -26.17 12.46 -29.15
C SER A 37 -26.83 13.75 -29.66
N ASP A 38 -27.43 14.53 -28.76
CA ASP A 38 -28.09 15.80 -29.10
C ASP A 38 -27.05 16.94 -29.24
N CYS A 39 -26.34 16.96 -30.37
CA CYS A 39 -25.28 17.93 -30.64
C CYS A 39 -25.77 19.39 -30.72
N ALA A 40 -27.09 19.61 -30.90
CA ALA A 40 -27.69 20.95 -30.88
C ALA A 40 -27.67 21.58 -29.47
N ALA A 41 -27.47 20.78 -28.43
CA ALA A 41 -27.25 21.26 -27.07
C ALA A 41 -25.86 21.93 -26.89
N CYS A 42 -24.89 21.63 -27.76
CA CYS A 42 -23.49 22.00 -27.54
C CYS A 42 -22.88 22.92 -28.61
N HIS A 43 -23.43 23.00 -29.83
CA HIS A 43 -22.90 23.90 -30.88
C HIS A 43 -24.01 24.64 -31.67
N PRO A 44 -23.83 25.95 -31.95
CA PRO A 44 -24.82 26.72 -32.73
C PRO A 44 -24.87 26.41 -34.23
N ASP A 45 -23.74 26.04 -34.87
CA ASP A 45 -23.69 25.73 -36.32
C ASP A 45 -22.43 24.90 -36.70
N PRO A 46 -22.52 23.59 -36.95
CA PRO A 46 -21.37 22.69 -36.90
C PRO A 46 -20.56 22.48 -38.20
N HIS A 47 -20.70 23.27 -39.27
CA HIS A 47 -20.01 22.96 -40.55
C HIS A 47 -19.36 24.15 -41.27
N VAL A 48 -18.25 24.69 -40.73
CA VAL A 48 -17.22 25.41 -41.51
C VAL A 48 -15.88 25.21 -40.80
N ILE A 49 -14.80 24.94 -41.54
CA ILE A 49 -13.37 24.83 -41.16
C ILE A 49 -12.85 23.41 -41.41
N HIS A 50 -12.11 23.23 -42.50
CA HIS A 50 -10.86 22.46 -42.61
C HIS A 50 -10.47 22.44 -44.09
N GLU A 51 -9.89 23.55 -44.55
CA GLU A 51 -8.94 23.55 -45.65
C GLU A 51 -7.60 24.04 -45.06
N GLN A 52 -6.63 23.12 -45.03
CA GLN A 52 -5.19 23.36 -44.84
C GLN A 52 -4.69 23.65 -43.42
N THR A 53 -4.09 22.63 -42.78
CA THR A 53 -2.65 22.54 -42.43
C THR A 53 -2.37 21.33 -41.52
N SER A 54 -1.25 20.64 -41.79
CA SER A 54 -0.69 19.56 -40.99
C SER A 54 -0.06 20.12 -39.72
N ALA A 55 -0.46 19.66 -38.53
CA ALA A 55 0.21 19.96 -37.28
C ALA A 55 1.25 18.85 -36.95
N THR A 56 2.48 19.25 -36.65
CA THR A 56 3.56 18.37 -36.18
C THR A 56 3.43 18.15 -34.67
N CYS A 57 3.17 16.90 -34.24
CA CYS A 57 3.06 16.52 -32.82
C CYS A 57 4.42 16.34 -32.13
N GLN A 58 5.25 17.39 -32.14
CA GLN A 58 6.56 17.36 -31.46
C GLN A 58 6.43 17.49 -29.92
N GLN A 59 5.28 17.93 -29.41
CA GLN A 59 5.07 18.16 -27.98
C GLN A 59 4.57 16.96 -27.17
N CYS A 60 4.22 15.84 -27.79
CA CYS A 60 3.65 14.69 -27.05
C CYS A 60 4.49 13.41 -27.11
N HIS A 61 5.35 13.20 -28.11
CA HIS A 61 5.95 11.88 -28.34
C HIS A 61 7.45 11.84 -28.67
N GLY A 62 8.16 12.97 -28.71
CA GLY A 62 9.64 12.97 -28.78
C GLY A 62 10.29 12.43 -30.07
N GLU A 63 9.55 11.85 -31.03
CA GLU A 63 10.10 11.38 -32.31
C GLU A 63 9.26 11.77 -33.54
N THR A 64 9.91 11.86 -34.71
CA THR A 64 9.28 12.19 -35.99
C THR A 64 8.75 10.93 -36.66
N LEU A 65 7.44 10.70 -36.63
CA LEU A 65 6.77 9.68 -37.44
C LEU A 65 6.19 10.33 -38.70
N THR A 66 6.70 9.95 -39.87
CA THR A 66 6.03 10.18 -41.14
C THR A 66 5.10 9.01 -41.42
N ASP A 67 3.79 9.22 -41.25
CA ASP A 67 2.81 8.36 -41.91
C ASP A 67 2.28 9.05 -43.18
N ASN A 68 2.30 8.29 -44.28
CA ASN A 68 1.94 8.75 -45.61
C ASN A 68 0.47 8.43 -45.89
N GLN A 69 -0.29 9.53 -45.98
CA GLN A 69 -1.48 9.71 -46.83
C GLN A 69 -2.87 9.23 -46.36
N PRO A 70 -3.93 9.94 -46.82
CA PRO A 70 -5.11 10.25 -46.03
C PRO A 70 -6.40 9.68 -46.64
N GLU A 71 -7.34 9.20 -45.82
CA GLU A 71 -8.72 8.99 -46.28
C GLU A 71 -9.75 9.45 -45.22
N CYS A 72 -10.28 10.66 -45.49
CA CYS A 72 -11.62 11.20 -45.26
C CYS A 72 -12.54 10.62 -44.14
N ASN A 73 -12.48 11.20 -42.94
CA ASN A 73 -13.37 10.98 -41.77
C ASN A 73 -14.44 12.09 -41.57
N LYS A 74 -15.02 12.69 -42.63
CA LYS A 74 -15.88 13.88 -42.46
C LYS A 74 -17.34 13.57 -42.11
N CYS A 75 -17.56 13.07 -40.88
CA CYS A 75 -18.67 13.43 -39.95
C CYS A 75 -18.89 12.38 -38.83
N HIS A 76 -18.01 11.39 -38.64
CA HIS A 76 -17.64 10.66 -37.40
C HIS A 76 -17.24 9.20 -37.72
N SER A 77 -15.97 8.87 -37.51
CA SER A 77 -15.46 7.50 -37.36
C SER A 77 -14.39 7.53 -36.26
N GLY A 78 -14.85 7.38 -35.02
CA GLY A 78 -14.05 7.40 -33.80
C GLY A 78 -14.92 7.72 -32.58
N THR A 79 -14.58 7.15 -31.43
CA THR A 79 -15.22 7.40 -30.14
C THR A 79 -15.05 8.86 -29.72
N ILE A 80 -16.14 9.53 -29.37
CA ILE A 80 -16.10 10.89 -28.81
C ILE A 80 -16.09 10.74 -27.29
N HIS A 81 -14.92 10.98 -26.70
CA HIS A 81 -14.51 10.86 -25.30
C HIS A 81 -14.17 9.45 -24.79
N ASN A 82 -12.90 9.28 -24.43
CA ASN A 82 -12.53 8.49 -23.27
C ASN A 82 -12.78 9.37 -22.04
N ALA A 83 -13.94 9.22 -21.40
CA ALA A 83 -14.04 9.55 -20.00
C ALA A 83 -13.64 8.29 -19.22
N PRO A 84 -12.70 8.35 -18.27
CA PRO A 84 -12.57 7.28 -17.30
C PRO A 84 -13.87 7.30 -16.48
N THR A 85 -14.77 6.37 -16.78
CA THR A 85 -15.73 5.96 -15.77
C THR A 85 -15.01 4.89 -14.99
N GLU A 86 -14.74 5.16 -13.71
CA GLU A 86 -14.47 4.07 -12.78
C GLU A 86 -15.60 3.06 -12.96
N THR A 87 -15.27 1.87 -13.49
CA THR A 87 -16.15 0.73 -13.38
C THR A 87 -16.29 0.44 -11.90
N VAL A 88 -17.34 0.97 -11.26
CA VAL A 88 -17.79 0.44 -9.98
C VAL A 88 -18.01 -1.06 -10.24
N GLU A 89 -17.20 -1.91 -9.62
CA GLU A 89 -17.39 -3.36 -9.69
C GLU A 89 -18.85 -3.66 -9.33
N SER A 90 -19.68 -3.95 -10.34
CA SER A 90 -21.10 -4.21 -10.15
C SER A 90 -21.26 -5.68 -9.77
N GLN A 91 -21.74 -5.95 -8.57
CA GLN A 91 -21.98 -7.31 -8.11
C GLN A 91 -23.44 -7.73 -8.40
N GLU A 92 -23.65 -8.94 -8.94
CA GLU A 92 -24.99 -9.55 -9.02
C GLU A 92 -25.27 -10.39 -7.76
N TYR A 93 -26.34 -10.06 -7.04
CA TYR A 93 -26.83 -10.83 -5.90
C TYR A 93 -28.07 -11.63 -6.28
N LEU A 94 -27.99 -12.96 -6.13
CA LEU A 94 -29.14 -13.84 -6.31
C LEU A 94 -29.94 -13.97 -5.01
N ILE A 95 -31.19 -13.50 -5.03
CA ILE A 95 -32.20 -13.81 -4.02
C ILE A 95 -33.06 -14.95 -4.54
N ARG A 96 -33.02 -16.09 -3.84
CA ARG A 96 -33.87 -17.23 -4.16
C ARG A 96 -35.22 -17.02 -3.47
N ILE A 97 -36.29 -17.28 -4.21
CA ILE A 97 -37.64 -17.37 -3.65
C ILE A 97 -37.97 -18.86 -3.55
N ASP A 98 -38.11 -19.35 -2.33
CA ASP A 98 -38.51 -20.72 -2.05
C ASP A 98 -39.35 -20.78 -0.77
N ASN A 99 -40.39 -21.62 -0.76
CA ASN A 99 -41.36 -21.75 0.33
C ASN A 99 -41.89 -20.38 0.85
N TYR A 100 -42.27 -19.49 -0.07
CA TYR A 100 -42.71 -18.11 0.26
C TYR A 100 -41.72 -17.28 1.09
N MET A 101 -40.42 -17.56 1.00
CA MET A 101 -39.37 -16.78 1.66
C MET A 101 -38.30 -16.33 0.67
N PHE A 102 -37.73 -15.16 0.94
CA PHE A 102 -36.46 -14.75 0.35
C PHE A 102 -35.32 -15.50 1.04
N ILE A 103 -34.39 -16.03 0.25
CA ILE A 103 -33.20 -16.72 0.71
C ILE A 103 -31.99 -16.02 0.07
N PRO A 104 -31.06 -15.47 0.87
CA PRO A 104 -31.02 -15.49 2.35
C PRO A 104 -32.18 -14.69 3.00
N VAL A 105 -32.58 -15.11 4.21
CA VAL A 105 -33.64 -14.44 4.98
C VAL A 105 -33.06 -13.22 5.68
N GLY A 106 -33.74 -12.07 5.58
CA GLY A 106 -33.33 -10.82 6.21
C GLY A 106 -33.03 -9.72 5.18
N ASP A 107 -32.67 -8.54 5.68
CA ASP A 107 -32.35 -7.38 4.85
C ASP A 107 -30.98 -7.53 4.17
N LYS A 108 -30.81 -6.87 3.02
CA LYS A 108 -29.58 -6.92 2.23
C LYS A 108 -29.07 -5.50 2.00
N VAL A 109 -27.78 -5.29 2.22
CA VAL A 109 -27.08 -4.05 1.87
C VAL A 109 -26.29 -4.28 0.58
N ILE A 110 -26.42 -3.35 -0.37
CA ILE A 110 -25.74 -3.35 -1.68
C ILE A 110 -25.27 -1.93 -2.02
N LYS A 111 -24.41 -1.78 -3.03
CA LYS A 111 -23.88 -0.48 -3.50
C LYS A 111 -24.70 0.05 -4.68
N VAL A 112 -24.66 1.37 -4.90
CA VAL A 112 -25.16 1.97 -6.15
C VAL A 112 -24.44 1.33 -7.35
N GLY A 113 -25.19 0.88 -8.34
CA GLY A 113 -24.70 0.14 -9.51
C GLY A 113 -24.82 -1.39 -9.40
N ASP A 114 -25.07 -1.95 -8.21
CA ASP A 114 -25.26 -3.38 -8.03
C ASP A 114 -26.59 -3.89 -8.62
N THR A 115 -26.60 -5.16 -9.01
CA THR A 115 -27.79 -5.84 -9.53
C THR A 115 -28.32 -6.85 -8.51
N VAL A 116 -29.63 -6.83 -8.25
CA VAL A 116 -30.29 -7.91 -7.51
C VAL A 116 -31.19 -8.70 -8.45
N LYS A 117 -31.06 -10.02 -8.38
CA LYS A 117 -31.83 -10.98 -9.17
C LYS A 117 -32.68 -11.84 -8.27
N TRP A 118 -33.98 -11.75 -8.41
CA TRP A 118 -34.92 -12.64 -7.73
C TRP A 118 -35.24 -13.80 -8.64
N ARG A 119 -35.07 -15.04 -8.17
CA ARG A 119 -35.42 -16.25 -8.93
C ARG A 119 -36.31 -17.16 -8.12
N ASN A 120 -37.42 -17.61 -8.70
CA ASN A 120 -38.32 -18.56 -8.07
C ASN A 120 -37.81 -20.01 -8.22
N PHE A 121 -37.57 -20.68 -7.09
CA PHE A 121 -37.19 -22.10 -7.01
C PHE A 121 -38.33 -22.98 -6.48
N GLU A 122 -39.49 -22.42 -6.19
CA GLU A 122 -40.62 -23.15 -5.63
C GLU A 122 -41.35 -23.92 -6.76
N THR A 123 -41.48 -25.23 -6.61
CA THR A 123 -42.07 -26.14 -7.61
C THR A 123 -43.61 -26.09 -7.69
N SER A 124 -44.22 -25.07 -7.07
CA SER A 124 -45.67 -24.85 -7.08
C SER A 124 -46.17 -24.45 -8.47
N GLU A 125 -47.36 -24.93 -8.86
CA GLU A 125 -48.01 -24.55 -10.12
C GLU A 125 -48.41 -23.06 -10.17
N GLN A 126 -48.52 -22.40 -9.01
CA GLN A 126 -48.84 -20.97 -8.96
C GLN A 126 -47.57 -20.10 -8.97
N PRO A 127 -47.48 -19.08 -9.84
CA PRO A 127 -46.34 -18.17 -9.86
C PRO A 127 -46.27 -17.35 -8.56
N ARG A 128 -45.06 -16.93 -8.18
CA ARG A 128 -44.87 -15.97 -7.10
C ARG A 128 -44.91 -14.56 -7.66
N THR A 129 -45.65 -13.68 -7.00
CA THR A 129 -45.74 -12.28 -7.41
C THR A 129 -44.86 -11.45 -6.48
N LEU A 130 -43.78 -10.90 -7.02
CA LEU A 130 -42.88 -10.00 -6.32
C LEU A 130 -43.40 -8.57 -6.44
N VAL A 131 -43.55 -7.91 -5.30
CA VAL A 131 -44.07 -6.55 -5.19
C VAL A 131 -43.02 -5.67 -4.53
N ASN A 132 -42.88 -4.44 -5.03
CA ASN A 132 -41.98 -3.44 -4.47
C ASN A 132 -42.81 -2.22 -3.99
N GLU A 133 -42.49 -1.66 -2.82
CA GLU A 133 -43.26 -0.53 -2.27
C GLU A 133 -42.83 0.83 -2.84
N ASN A 134 -41.60 0.92 -3.33
CA ASN A 134 -40.98 2.16 -3.80
C ASN A 134 -41.24 2.49 -5.29
N GLY A 135 -42.11 1.72 -5.98
CA GLY A 135 -42.45 1.92 -7.39
C GLY A 135 -41.28 1.80 -8.40
N ILE A 136 -40.35 0.85 -8.21
CA ILE A 136 -39.22 0.65 -9.15
C ILE A 136 -39.68 -0.01 -10.46
N TRP A 137 -40.79 -0.75 -10.40
CA TRP A 137 -41.49 -1.28 -11.56
C TRP A 137 -42.88 -0.67 -11.63
N ALA A 138 -43.32 -0.33 -12.85
CA ALA A 138 -44.69 0.13 -13.09
C ALA A 138 -45.74 -0.97 -12.85
N GLU A 139 -45.35 -2.24 -12.96
CA GLU A 139 -46.21 -3.41 -12.78
C GLU A 139 -45.58 -4.45 -11.83
N GLU A 140 -46.41 -5.22 -11.13
CA GLU A 140 -45.99 -6.34 -10.28
C GLU A 140 -45.26 -7.41 -11.10
N GLN A 141 -44.25 -8.08 -10.51
CA GLN A 141 -43.41 -9.04 -11.23
C GLN A 141 -43.88 -10.49 -10.98
N TYR A 142 -44.35 -11.16 -12.03
CA TYR A 142 -44.84 -12.54 -11.98
C TYR A 142 -43.72 -13.55 -12.27
N LEU A 143 -43.40 -14.40 -11.30
CA LEU A 143 -42.28 -15.36 -11.35
C LEU A 143 -42.78 -16.80 -11.27
N PRO A 144 -43.04 -17.47 -12.42
CA PRO A 144 -43.17 -18.94 -12.51
C PRO A 144 -41.93 -19.68 -12.01
N TYR A 145 -42.04 -20.99 -11.78
CA TYR A 145 -40.89 -21.83 -11.41
C TYR A 145 -39.71 -21.63 -12.38
N MET A 146 -38.52 -21.42 -11.82
CA MET A 146 -37.23 -21.13 -12.47
C MET A 146 -37.09 -19.79 -13.19
N ASN A 147 -38.14 -18.95 -13.25
CA ASN A 147 -38.03 -17.61 -13.81
C ASN A 147 -37.37 -16.63 -12.84
N SER A 148 -36.74 -15.60 -13.40
CA SER A 148 -36.10 -14.53 -12.65
C SER A 148 -36.39 -13.14 -13.18
N VAL A 149 -36.40 -12.16 -12.29
CA VAL A 149 -36.36 -10.73 -12.61
C VAL A 149 -35.11 -10.11 -11.98
N SER A 150 -34.49 -9.16 -12.67
CA SER A 150 -33.33 -8.43 -12.18
C SER A 150 -33.62 -6.93 -12.14
N TYR A 151 -32.98 -6.22 -11.21
CA TYR A 151 -33.00 -4.76 -11.16
C TYR A 151 -31.61 -4.22 -10.79
N ILE A 152 -31.18 -3.17 -11.48
CA ILE A 152 -29.94 -2.44 -11.22
C ILE A 152 -30.29 -1.20 -10.37
N PHE A 153 -29.66 -1.07 -9.22
CA PHE A 153 -29.98 0.02 -8.29
C PHE A 153 -29.07 1.24 -8.49
N ASN A 154 -29.57 2.24 -9.21
CA ASN A 154 -28.78 3.43 -9.58
C ASN A 154 -28.91 4.62 -8.62
N GLN A 155 -29.71 4.51 -7.55
CA GLN A 155 -29.90 5.58 -6.58
C GLN A 155 -29.82 5.03 -5.15
N PRO A 156 -29.12 5.72 -4.22
CA PRO A 156 -29.06 5.32 -2.83
C PRO A 156 -30.44 5.43 -2.18
N GLY A 157 -30.72 4.57 -1.22
CA GLY A 157 -32.01 4.51 -0.54
C GLY A 157 -32.39 3.11 -0.10
N MET A 158 -33.49 3.01 0.64
CA MET A 158 -34.05 1.74 1.11
C MET A 158 -35.22 1.33 0.23
N TYR A 159 -35.13 0.15 -0.37
CA TYR A 159 -36.13 -0.41 -1.27
C TYR A 159 -36.75 -1.66 -0.65
N THR A 160 -38.07 -1.66 -0.46
CA THR A 160 -38.76 -2.71 0.28
C THR A 160 -39.54 -3.62 -0.68
N PHE A 161 -39.33 -4.92 -0.52
CA PHE A 161 -39.92 -5.98 -1.33
C PHE A 161 -40.69 -6.97 -0.48
N TYR A 162 -41.76 -7.55 -1.03
CA TYR A 162 -42.48 -8.67 -0.44
C TYR A 162 -43.10 -9.56 -1.52
N LEU A 163 -43.54 -10.76 -1.13
CA LEU A 163 -44.30 -11.65 -1.98
C LEU A 163 -45.79 -11.48 -1.69
N LYS A 164 -46.61 -11.34 -2.74
CA LYS A 164 -48.07 -11.22 -2.62
C LYS A 164 -48.65 -12.41 -1.85
N GLY A 165 -49.46 -12.12 -0.81
CA GLY A 165 -49.97 -13.10 0.15
C GLY A 165 -49.07 -13.36 1.37
N ARG A 166 -47.93 -12.66 1.48
CA ARG A 166 -47.01 -12.64 2.64
C ARG A 166 -46.48 -11.23 2.89
N GLU A 167 -47.39 -10.26 2.93
CA GLU A 167 -47.11 -8.83 3.11
C GLU A 167 -46.36 -8.53 4.42
N GLU A 168 -46.47 -9.42 5.42
CA GLU A 168 -45.77 -9.33 6.70
C GLU A 168 -44.28 -9.74 6.64
N LYS A 169 -43.85 -10.39 5.55
CA LYS A 169 -42.47 -10.87 5.34
C LYS A 169 -41.76 -10.02 4.30
N LYS A 170 -41.41 -8.82 4.71
CA LYS A 170 -40.67 -7.84 3.90
C LYS A 170 -39.18 -8.14 3.90
N MET A 171 -38.52 -7.79 2.79
CA MET A 171 -37.08 -7.72 2.66
C MET A 171 -36.72 -6.31 2.21
N ASN A 172 -35.84 -5.65 2.96
CA ASN A 172 -35.29 -4.37 2.55
C ASN A 172 -33.97 -4.58 1.82
N ILE A 173 -33.82 -3.92 0.67
CA ILE A 173 -32.57 -3.71 -0.02
C ILE A 173 -32.12 -2.27 0.29
N THR A 174 -31.12 -2.14 1.14
CA THR A 174 -30.50 -0.84 1.44
C THR A 174 -29.37 -0.60 0.46
N VAL A 175 -29.58 0.34 -0.45
CA VAL A 175 -28.58 0.79 -1.42
C VAL A 175 -27.82 1.93 -0.78
N ILE A 176 -26.56 1.68 -0.43
CA ILE A 176 -25.68 2.73 0.03
C ILE A 176 -25.00 3.37 -1.18
N SER A 177 -24.92 4.70 -1.21
CA SER A 177 -23.89 5.35 -2.02
C SER A 177 -22.58 4.77 -1.54
N VAL A 178 -21.74 4.30 -2.47
CA VAL A 178 -20.33 4.23 -2.11
C VAL A 178 -20.01 5.67 -1.69
N PRO A 179 -19.57 5.96 -0.44
CA PRO A 179 -18.87 7.22 -0.25
C PRO A 179 -17.85 7.25 -1.39
N ILE A 180 -17.61 8.40 -2.02
CA ILE A 180 -16.37 8.56 -2.79
C ILE A 180 -15.36 7.91 -1.88
N SER A 181 -14.81 6.76 -2.28
CA SER A 181 -13.79 6.17 -1.45
C SER A 181 -12.84 7.33 -1.34
N SER A 182 -12.63 7.85 -0.13
CA SER A 182 -11.31 8.38 0.16
C SER A 182 -10.44 7.32 -0.47
N PRO A 183 -9.70 7.64 -1.56
CA PRO A 183 -8.93 6.65 -2.27
C PRO A 183 -8.30 5.82 -1.18
N SER A 184 -8.46 4.48 -1.18
CA SER A 184 -7.79 3.61 -0.19
C SER A 184 -6.46 4.28 0.05
N PRO A 185 -6.20 4.84 1.27
CA PRO A 185 -5.25 5.93 1.45
C PRO A 185 -4.05 5.55 0.61
N PRO A 186 -3.73 6.33 -0.45
CA PRO A 186 -2.91 5.88 -1.56
C PRO A 186 -1.79 5.08 -0.94
N LEU A 187 -1.63 3.79 -1.31
CA LEU A 187 -0.68 2.86 -0.72
C LEU A 187 0.52 3.69 -0.31
N THR A 188 0.63 4.01 0.98
CA THR A 188 1.48 5.13 1.35
C THR A 188 2.86 4.54 1.32
N LEU A 189 3.49 4.71 0.15
CA LEU A 189 4.77 4.15 -0.16
C LEU A 189 5.75 4.86 0.76
N TYR A 190 6.09 4.20 1.86
CA TYR A 190 7.11 4.73 2.75
C TYR A 190 8.45 4.20 2.31
N GLU A 191 9.30 5.09 1.85
CA GLU A 191 10.66 4.77 1.43
C GLU A 191 11.63 5.01 2.58
N VAL A 192 12.24 3.94 3.06
CA VAL A 192 13.37 4.03 3.98
C VAL A 192 14.64 4.15 3.15
N LEU A 193 15.22 5.35 3.13
CA LEU A 193 16.45 5.64 2.40
C LEU A 193 17.65 5.06 3.17
N GLY A 194 18.43 4.21 2.51
CA GLY A 194 19.71 3.67 2.99
C GLY A 194 20.88 4.37 2.30
N ALA A 195 21.90 3.61 1.88
CA ALA A 195 23.12 4.17 1.30
C ALA A 195 22.84 5.14 0.15
N ILE A 196 23.49 6.30 0.16
CA ILE A 196 23.44 7.29 -0.91
C ILE A 196 24.80 7.36 -1.62
N ASN A 197 24.80 7.39 -2.95
CA ASN A 197 26.01 7.51 -3.75
C ASN A 197 25.77 8.43 -4.96
N ALA A 198 26.79 9.21 -5.33
CA ALA A 198 26.77 9.99 -6.57
C ALA A 198 26.95 9.09 -7.80
N THR A 199 26.39 9.49 -8.93
CA THR A 199 26.71 8.85 -10.21
C THR A 199 28.17 9.07 -10.60
N GLY A 200 28.67 8.25 -11.51
CA GLY A 200 30.08 8.20 -11.88
C GLY A 200 30.96 7.47 -10.86
N THR A 201 30.36 6.84 -9.83
CA THR A 201 31.08 6.13 -8.75
C THR A 201 30.71 4.65 -8.69
N THR A 202 31.27 3.93 -7.71
CA THR A 202 30.80 2.58 -7.37
C THR A 202 29.85 2.68 -6.20
N PHE A 203 28.58 2.34 -6.42
CA PHE A 203 27.60 2.21 -5.37
C PHE A 203 28.01 1.09 -4.42
N LYS A 204 27.98 1.38 -3.12
CA LYS A 204 28.28 0.42 -2.05
C LYS A 204 27.33 0.62 -0.89
N ALA A 205 26.82 -0.48 -0.38
CA ALA A 205 26.12 -0.54 0.89
C ALA A 205 26.51 -1.80 1.65
N THR A 206 26.67 -1.69 2.97
CA THR A 206 26.94 -2.81 3.88
C THR A 206 25.88 -2.81 4.98
N SER A 207 25.62 -3.98 5.58
CA SER A 207 24.75 -4.09 6.77
C SER A 207 25.19 -3.19 7.93
N ILE A 208 26.50 -3.00 8.11
CA ILE A 208 27.07 -2.22 9.22
C ILE A 208 26.73 -0.74 9.05
N ASP A 209 26.93 -0.22 7.83
CA ASP A 209 26.73 1.20 7.53
C ASP A 209 25.25 1.51 7.20
N ASN A 210 24.46 0.50 6.80
CA ASN A 210 23.08 0.68 6.31
C ASN A 210 22.11 -0.38 6.88
N PRO A 211 21.98 -0.49 8.22
CA PRO A 211 21.20 -1.55 8.87
C PRO A 211 19.68 -1.49 8.61
N ALA A 212 19.17 -0.35 8.13
CA ALA A 212 17.76 -0.19 7.78
C ALA A 212 17.33 -0.96 6.52
N VAL A 213 18.26 -1.14 5.57
CA VAL A 213 18.00 -1.73 4.24
C VAL A 213 18.73 -3.06 4.04
N LEU A 214 19.74 -3.34 4.87
CA LEU A 214 20.48 -4.60 4.93
C LEU A 214 20.46 -5.10 6.36
N TYR A 215 20.07 -6.35 6.59
CA TYR A 215 19.93 -6.88 7.95
C TYR A 215 21.24 -6.76 8.74
N TYR A 216 21.12 -6.28 9.98
CA TYR A 216 22.19 -6.16 10.96
C TYR A 216 21.69 -6.67 12.31
N ASP A 217 22.45 -7.54 12.96
CA ASP A 217 22.14 -8.03 14.29
C ASP A 217 22.75 -7.10 15.34
N LEU A 218 21.90 -6.33 16.04
CA LEU A 218 22.37 -5.35 17.02
C LEU A 218 22.95 -6.00 18.29
N GLU A 219 22.49 -7.19 18.66
CA GLU A 219 22.93 -7.92 19.85
C GLU A 219 24.33 -8.49 19.64
N ASP A 220 24.55 -9.13 18.50
CA ASP A 220 25.85 -9.69 18.11
C ASP A 220 26.79 -8.63 17.51
N ARG A 221 26.24 -7.46 17.15
CA ARG A 221 26.92 -6.32 16.50
C ARG A 221 27.49 -6.67 15.13
N ASP A 222 26.75 -7.47 14.41
CA ASP A 222 27.24 -8.17 13.24
C ASP A 222 26.37 -7.89 12.01
N GLY A 223 27.06 -7.59 10.91
CA GLY A 223 26.45 -7.31 9.61
C GLY A 223 27.20 -8.02 8.51
N TYR A 224 26.57 -9.03 7.92
CA TYR A 224 27.23 -9.97 7.00
C TYR A 224 26.80 -9.83 5.54
N SER A 225 26.02 -8.79 5.21
CA SER A 225 25.57 -8.52 3.86
C SER A 225 26.19 -7.27 3.24
N SER A 226 26.37 -7.30 1.92
CA SER A 226 26.78 -6.12 1.15
C SER A 226 26.21 -6.15 -0.26
N ILE A 227 25.98 -4.98 -0.85
CA ILE A 227 25.64 -4.82 -2.26
C ILE A 227 26.58 -3.80 -2.90
N THR A 228 27.07 -4.14 -4.10
CA THR A 228 27.94 -3.26 -4.88
C THR A 228 27.62 -3.31 -6.37
N PHE A 229 27.68 -2.16 -7.03
CA PHE A 229 27.61 -2.05 -8.49
C PHE A 229 28.24 -0.73 -8.95
N PRO A 230 28.75 -0.63 -10.19
CA PRO A 230 29.09 0.65 -10.80
C PRO A 230 27.80 1.43 -11.10
N LEU A 231 27.75 2.70 -10.73
CA LEU A 231 26.65 3.61 -11.04
C LEU A 231 27.18 4.67 -12.00
N TYR A 232 27.10 4.42 -13.30
CA TYR A 232 27.56 5.37 -14.32
C TYR A 232 26.59 6.56 -14.45
N ASP A 233 27.10 7.70 -14.95
CA ASP A 233 26.27 8.88 -15.26
C ASP A 233 25.19 8.60 -16.32
N SER A 234 25.37 7.54 -17.11
CA SER A 234 24.35 7.04 -18.04
C SER A 234 23.22 6.27 -17.35
N LEU A 235 23.19 6.22 -16.01
CA LEU A 235 22.17 5.56 -15.20
C LEU A 235 21.96 4.09 -15.58
N PHE A 236 23.07 3.37 -15.68
CA PHE A 236 23.11 2.02 -16.24
C PHE A 236 24.04 1.12 -15.44
N ILE A 237 23.61 -0.11 -15.15
CA ILE A 237 24.40 -1.14 -14.49
C ILE A 237 24.60 -2.30 -15.48
N PRO A 238 25.83 -2.55 -15.97
CA PRO A 238 26.07 -3.62 -16.92
C PRO A 238 25.89 -5.01 -16.32
N ASN A 239 25.58 -5.98 -17.18
CA ASN A 239 25.53 -7.40 -16.86
C ASN A 239 26.76 -7.85 -16.06
N GLY A 240 26.52 -8.57 -14.96
CA GLY A 240 27.52 -9.18 -14.09
C GLY A 240 28.30 -8.19 -13.22
N LYS A 241 27.85 -6.93 -13.11
CA LYS A 241 28.50 -5.89 -12.33
C LYS A 241 27.82 -5.58 -11.01
N LEU A 242 26.54 -5.89 -10.89
CA LEU A 242 25.86 -5.93 -9.61
C LEU A 242 26.23 -7.21 -8.88
N ASN A 243 26.56 -7.07 -7.60
CA ASN A 243 26.83 -8.19 -6.73
C ASN A 243 26.28 -7.90 -5.33
N TYR A 244 25.25 -8.63 -4.94
CA TYR A 244 24.81 -8.75 -3.55
C TYR A 244 25.44 -10.00 -2.94
N THR A 245 25.96 -9.90 -1.72
CA THR A 245 26.55 -11.03 -0.99
C THR A 245 26.00 -11.07 0.43
N THR A 246 25.83 -12.29 0.95
CA THR A 246 25.46 -12.54 2.36
C THR A 246 26.14 -13.81 2.88
N ILE A 247 26.50 -13.81 4.16
CA ILE A 247 27.21 -14.88 4.87
C ILE A 247 26.40 -15.24 6.12
N PRO A 248 26.26 -16.54 6.46
CA PRO A 248 25.55 -16.94 7.67
C PRO A 248 26.36 -16.66 8.94
N TRP A 249 25.67 -16.53 10.07
CA TRP A 249 26.24 -16.50 11.42
C TRP A 249 25.43 -17.41 12.34
N GLY A 250 26.10 -18.39 12.95
CA GLY A 250 25.39 -19.48 13.64
C GLY A 250 24.39 -20.15 12.69
N ASP A 251 23.14 -20.25 13.13
CA ASP A 251 22.04 -20.83 12.37
C ASP A 251 21.22 -19.78 11.59
N TYR A 252 21.76 -18.58 11.40
CA TYR A 252 21.05 -17.45 10.78
C TYR A 252 21.76 -16.89 9.57
N ILE A 253 21.00 -16.22 8.70
CA ILE A 253 21.50 -15.46 7.57
C ILE A 253 20.63 -14.22 7.32
N GLY A 254 21.23 -13.18 6.77
CA GLY A 254 20.53 -11.95 6.41
C GLY A 254 20.10 -12.07 4.96
N TRP A 255 18.84 -11.76 4.67
CA TRP A 255 18.32 -11.71 3.31
C TRP A 255 17.58 -10.38 3.12
N GLY A 256 18.18 -9.49 2.32
CA GLY A 256 17.73 -8.10 2.28
C GLY A 256 17.84 -7.45 3.65
N SER A 257 16.73 -6.86 4.13
CA SER A 257 16.65 -6.22 5.46
C SER A 257 16.15 -7.14 6.59
N LYS A 258 15.96 -8.44 6.33
CA LYS A 258 15.31 -9.37 7.26
C LYS A 258 16.24 -10.49 7.73
N LYS A 259 15.99 -11.00 8.95
CA LYS A 259 16.65 -12.17 9.53
C LYS A 259 16.00 -13.45 9.05
N TYR A 260 16.80 -14.42 8.63
CA TYR A 260 16.34 -15.76 8.27
C TYR A 260 17.07 -16.82 9.09
N PHE A 261 16.37 -17.89 9.42
CA PHE A 261 16.94 -19.12 9.95
C PHE A 261 17.39 -20.02 8.80
N VAL A 262 18.59 -20.60 8.90
CA VAL A 262 19.15 -21.54 7.94
C VAL A 262 18.70 -22.94 8.33
N ILE A 263 17.73 -23.49 7.60
CA ILE A 263 17.19 -24.82 7.87
C ILE A 263 18.18 -25.88 7.39
N GLU A 264 18.69 -25.70 6.17
CA GLU A 264 19.68 -26.56 5.57
C GLU A 264 20.52 -25.75 4.59
N ASN A 265 21.82 -26.02 4.54
CA ASN A 265 22.68 -25.45 3.51
C ASN A 265 23.81 -26.40 3.11
N ASN A 266 24.14 -26.33 1.82
CA ASN A 266 25.34 -26.91 1.25
C ASN A 266 25.78 -26.07 0.06
N ALA A 267 26.87 -26.45 -0.59
CA ALA A 267 27.44 -25.69 -1.71
C ALA A 267 26.48 -25.48 -2.88
N THR A 268 25.42 -26.31 -3.01
CA THR A 268 24.51 -26.30 -4.16
C THR A 268 23.07 -25.92 -3.84
N ASN A 269 22.65 -26.02 -2.57
CA ASN A 269 21.27 -25.80 -2.16
C ASN A 269 21.23 -25.20 -0.76
N TRP A 270 20.36 -24.22 -0.57
CA TRP A 270 20.05 -23.60 0.72
C TRP A 270 18.53 -23.56 0.90
N ILE A 271 18.07 -23.81 2.11
CA ILE A 271 16.68 -23.66 2.51
C ILE A 271 16.68 -22.75 3.73
N ILE A 272 16.03 -21.60 3.60
CA ILE A 272 15.96 -20.60 4.66
C ILE A 272 14.50 -20.21 4.94
N ALA A 273 14.19 -19.83 6.17
CA ALA A 273 12.87 -19.36 6.58
C ALA A 273 12.98 -18.05 7.35
N GLU A 274 12.07 -17.10 7.09
CA GLU A 274 12.08 -15.81 7.79
C GLU A 274 11.89 -16.02 9.29
N LYS A 275 12.67 -15.27 10.09
CA LYS A 275 12.50 -15.22 11.53
C LYS A 275 11.35 -14.29 11.88
N LEU A 276 10.27 -14.83 12.44
CA LEU A 276 9.06 -14.07 12.78
C LEU A 276 9.08 -13.53 14.21
N VAL A 277 9.59 -14.32 15.16
CA VAL A 277 9.73 -13.96 16.58
C VAL A 277 11.03 -14.52 17.13
N ASP A 278 11.81 -13.70 17.82
CA ASP A 278 13.10 -14.04 18.48
C ASP A 278 13.11 -13.48 19.92
N GLU A 279 12.17 -13.90 20.76
CA GLU A 279 12.05 -13.44 22.14
C GLU A 279 12.98 -14.22 23.08
N LYS A 280 13.55 -13.53 24.08
CA LYS A 280 14.44 -14.15 25.08
C LYS A 280 13.73 -14.33 26.43
N THR A 281 14.43 -14.90 27.41
CA THR A 281 13.87 -15.28 28.73
C THR A 281 13.29 -14.12 29.54
N LYS A 282 13.65 -12.88 29.22
CA LYS A 282 13.18 -11.70 29.95
C LYS A 282 11.85 -11.18 29.42
N ASP A 283 11.55 -11.45 28.17
CA ASP A 283 10.28 -11.10 27.53
C ASP A 283 9.25 -12.15 27.93
N TYR A 284 8.08 -11.72 28.40
CA TYR A 284 7.04 -12.64 28.81
C TYR A 284 5.65 -12.16 28.44
N HIS A 285 4.78 -13.14 28.23
CA HIS A 285 3.37 -12.91 27.96
C HIS A 285 2.53 -13.63 29.00
N LEU A 286 1.42 -13.01 29.39
CA LEU A 286 0.41 -13.63 30.24
C LEU A 286 -0.78 -14.03 29.37
N ILE A 287 -1.08 -15.32 29.32
CA ILE A 287 -2.24 -15.84 28.60
C ILE A 287 -3.24 -16.37 29.62
N PHE A 288 -4.42 -15.75 29.70
CA PHE A 288 -5.50 -16.24 30.55
C PHE A 288 -6.24 -17.39 29.89
N ASN A 289 -6.96 -18.17 30.70
CA ASN A 289 -7.74 -19.29 30.19
C ASN A 289 -8.71 -18.87 29.06
N ASN A 290 -8.73 -19.64 27.97
CA ASN A 290 -9.45 -19.38 26.71
C ASN A 290 -9.03 -18.13 25.93
N GLN A 291 -7.94 -17.45 26.30
CA GLN A 291 -7.38 -16.37 25.48
C GLN A 291 -6.37 -16.89 24.47
N THR A 292 -6.17 -16.10 23.42
CA THR A 292 -5.18 -16.34 22.37
C THR A 292 -4.15 -15.20 22.42
N LEU A 293 -2.87 -15.56 22.47
CA LEU A 293 -1.79 -14.66 22.10
C LEU A 293 -1.63 -14.72 20.59
N SER A 294 -1.86 -13.60 19.91
CA SER A 294 -1.59 -13.47 18.48
C SER A 294 -0.09 -13.28 18.24
N LEU A 295 0.45 -14.00 17.26
CA LEU A 295 1.83 -13.91 16.81
C LEU A 295 1.87 -13.48 15.33
N PRO A 296 2.98 -12.93 14.84
CA PRO A 296 3.13 -12.51 13.45
C PRO A 296 2.84 -13.63 12.45
N GLY A 297 2.43 -13.26 11.23
CA GLY A 297 2.17 -14.23 10.16
C GLY A 297 0.96 -15.12 10.41
N GLY A 298 -0.06 -14.64 11.14
CA GLY A 298 -1.31 -15.37 11.40
C GLY A 298 -1.18 -16.53 12.40
N TRP A 299 -0.07 -16.62 13.11
CA TRP A 299 0.14 -17.61 14.16
C TRP A 299 -0.56 -17.20 15.46
N GLY A 300 -0.93 -18.17 16.28
CA GLY A 300 -1.50 -17.89 17.60
C GLY A 300 -1.33 -19.02 18.60
N ILE A 301 -1.24 -18.66 19.88
CA ILE A 301 -1.17 -19.60 21.00
C ILE A 301 -2.39 -19.42 21.89
N ASN A 302 -3.22 -20.46 21.97
CA ASN A 302 -4.40 -20.48 22.81
C ASN A 302 -4.17 -21.37 24.04
N ALA A 303 -4.39 -20.80 25.23
CA ALA A 303 -4.46 -21.58 26.46
C ALA A 303 -5.88 -22.10 26.64
N LYS A 304 -6.16 -23.32 26.15
CA LYS A 304 -7.50 -23.91 26.12
C LYS A 304 -8.02 -24.24 27.51
N GLU A 305 -7.16 -24.85 28.31
CA GLU A 305 -7.53 -25.29 29.66
C GLU A 305 -6.29 -25.34 30.54
N ILE A 306 -6.39 -24.82 31.75
CA ILE A 306 -5.39 -24.97 32.81
C ILE A 306 -5.93 -25.97 33.82
N ASP A 307 -5.14 -26.99 34.13
CA ASP A 307 -5.59 -28.09 34.98
C ASP A 307 -6.03 -27.60 36.38
N PRO A 308 -6.92 -28.33 37.07
CA PRO A 308 -7.41 -27.94 38.40
C PRO A 308 -6.31 -27.68 39.43
N ASP A 309 -5.19 -28.42 39.34
CA ASP A 309 -4.06 -28.38 40.27
C ASP A 309 -3.02 -27.28 39.94
N ASN A 310 -3.21 -26.55 38.83
CA ASN A 310 -2.33 -25.51 38.29
C ASN A 310 -0.89 -25.96 38.04
N LYS A 311 -0.71 -27.15 37.49
CA LYS A 311 0.60 -27.72 37.13
C LYS A 311 0.80 -27.82 35.63
N THR A 312 -0.29 -27.95 34.88
CA THR A 312 -0.26 -28.19 33.45
C THR A 312 -1.27 -27.32 32.72
N VAL A 313 -0.96 -27.03 31.46
CA VAL A 313 -1.83 -26.29 30.55
C VAL A 313 -1.97 -27.05 29.24
N TRP A 314 -3.18 -27.11 28.71
CA TRP A 314 -3.44 -27.53 27.34
C TRP A 314 -3.31 -26.33 26.40
N LEU A 315 -2.22 -26.33 25.62
CA LEU A 315 -1.95 -25.33 24.61
C LEU A 315 -2.40 -25.80 23.22
N SER A 316 -2.90 -24.85 22.45
CA SER A 316 -3.30 -25.03 21.05
C SER A 316 -2.61 -23.98 20.19
N LEU A 317 -1.85 -24.45 19.20
CA LEU A 317 -1.21 -23.64 18.17
C LEU A 317 -2.17 -23.48 17.00
N THR A 318 -2.38 -22.24 16.59
CA THR A 318 -3.23 -21.89 15.45
C THR A 318 -2.44 -21.21 14.34
N LYS A 319 -2.87 -21.41 13.10
CA LYS A 319 -2.44 -20.67 11.91
C LYS A 319 -3.70 -20.24 11.15
N ASP A 320 -3.88 -18.94 10.98
CA ASP A 320 -5.06 -18.31 10.34
C ASP A 320 -6.38 -18.83 10.95
N ASP A 321 -6.45 -18.79 12.28
CA ASP A 321 -7.53 -19.32 13.14
C ASP A 321 -7.75 -20.84 13.11
N GLY A 322 -7.06 -21.57 12.23
CA GLY A 322 -7.07 -23.03 12.16
C GLY A 322 -6.14 -23.67 13.18
N VAL A 323 -6.64 -24.64 13.97
CA VAL A 323 -5.80 -25.40 14.91
C VAL A 323 -4.93 -26.40 14.17
N ILE A 324 -3.62 -26.36 14.41
CA ILE A 324 -2.64 -27.22 13.73
C ILE A 324 -1.85 -28.14 14.68
N TYR A 325 -1.70 -27.76 15.94
CA TYR A 325 -0.99 -28.56 16.93
C TYR A 325 -1.50 -28.30 18.34
N ASN A 326 -1.57 -29.35 19.15
CA ASN A 326 -2.08 -29.31 20.51
C ASN A 326 -1.17 -30.14 21.40
N ALA A 327 -0.84 -29.64 22.59
CA ALA A 327 -0.13 -30.43 23.60
C ALA A 327 -0.44 -29.94 25.02
N THR A 328 -0.35 -30.86 25.98
CA THR A 328 -0.34 -30.53 27.39
C THR A 328 1.11 -30.30 27.83
N VAL A 329 1.36 -29.17 28.48
CA VAL A 329 2.71 -28.74 28.89
C VAL A 329 2.70 -28.43 30.37
N ASN A 330 3.76 -28.89 31.05
CA ASN A 330 3.97 -28.60 32.47
C ASN A 330 4.69 -27.26 32.63
N GLU A 331 4.61 -26.69 33.83
CA GLU A 331 5.51 -25.61 34.24
C GLU A 331 6.98 -25.97 34.01
N SER A 332 7.78 -24.97 33.59
CA SER A 332 9.19 -25.07 33.23
C SER A 332 9.53 -25.98 32.03
N ASN A 333 8.53 -26.47 31.29
CA ASN A 333 8.74 -27.24 30.07
C ASN A 333 8.43 -26.43 28.81
N ASN A 334 8.93 -26.91 27.67
CA ASN A 334 8.73 -26.29 26.38
C ASN A 334 7.52 -26.85 25.63
N PHE A 335 6.82 -25.97 24.92
CA PHE A 335 5.88 -26.31 23.86
C PHE A 335 6.61 -26.17 22.52
N VAL A 336 6.85 -27.30 21.85
CA VAL A 336 7.63 -27.34 20.61
C VAL A 336 6.79 -27.92 19.50
N TYR A 337 6.69 -27.19 18.39
CA TYR A 337 6.09 -27.68 17.16
C TYR A 337 7.16 -27.85 16.08
N LYS A 338 7.22 -29.05 15.48
CA LYS A 338 8.13 -29.36 14.38
C LYS A 338 7.37 -29.76 13.12
N ALA A 339 7.79 -29.23 11.98
CA ALA A 339 7.22 -29.54 10.67
C ALA A 339 8.33 -29.91 9.67
N ASN A 340 7.95 -30.54 8.55
CA ASN A 340 8.89 -30.76 7.45
C ASN A 340 8.88 -29.52 6.56
N LEU A 341 10.04 -28.89 6.39
CA LEU A 341 10.25 -27.69 5.58
C LEU A 341 11.24 -27.94 4.43
N GLY A 342 11.25 -29.14 3.87
CA GLY A 342 12.11 -29.52 2.73
C GLY A 342 13.47 -30.10 3.12
N ALA A 343 13.87 -29.99 4.38
CA ALA A 343 15.04 -30.68 4.92
C ALA A 343 14.76 -32.16 5.26
N PRO A 344 15.80 -33.02 5.37
CA PRO A 344 15.65 -34.43 5.75
C PRO A 344 14.94 -34.64 7.10
N ASP A 345 15.24 -33.78 8.06
CA ASP A 345 14.68 -33.81 9.41
C ASP A 345 13.62 -32.72 9.60
N LYS A 346 12.69 -32.95 10.53
CA LYS A 346 11.70 -31.93 10.88
C LYS A 346 12.37 -30.77 11.61
N THR A 347 12.08 -29.56 11.14
CA THR A 347 12.55 -28.29 11.69
C THR A 347 11.67 -27.84 12.85
N GLU A 348 12.26 -27.28 13.90
CA GLU A 348 11.52 -26.56 14.95
C GLU A 348 10.96 -25.26 14.37
N ILE A 349 9.63 -25.17 14.28
CA ILE A 349 8.93 -24.00 13.76
C ILE A 349 8.63 -23.02 14.87
N LEU A 350 8.15 -23.57 15.99
CA LEU A 350 7.84 -22.84 17.20
C LEU A 350 8.48 -23.57 18.38
N ASN A 351 9.13 -22.80 19.24
CA ASN A 351 9.49 -23.19 20.59
C ASN A 351 9.09 -22.07 21.54
N LEU A 352 8.47 -22.41 22.66
CA LEU A 352 8.23 -21.48 23.77
C LEU A 352 8.31 -22.23 25.09
N THR A 353 8.61 -21.52 26.16
CA THR A 353 8.65 -22.09 27.51
C THR A 353 7.43 -21.63 28.30
N VAL A 354 6.75 -22.58 28.95
CA VAL A 354 5.74 -22.26 29.97
C VAL A 354 6.46 -22.04 31.29
N GLU A 355 6.77 -20.79 31.61
CA GLU A 355 7.53 -20.44 32.82
C GLU A 355 6.74 -20.73 34.09
N THR A 356 5.45 -20.40 34.10
CA THR A 356 4.58 -20.56 35.28
C THR A 356 3.16 -20.88 34.86
N VAL A 357 2.51 -21.78 35.59
CA VAL A 357 1.06 -22.01 35.54
C VAL A 357 0.49 -21.55 36.87
N SER A 358 -0.37 -20.53 36.87
CA SER A 358 -0.78 -19.88 38.12
C SER A 358 -2.24 -19.43 38.12
N VAL A 359 -2.69 -19.03 39.30
CA VAL A 359 -4.02 -18.46 39.55
C VAL A 359 -3.83 -17.12 40.21
N PHE A 360 -4.50 -16.12 39.66
CA PHE A 360 -4.60 -14.83 40.33
C PHE A 360 -5.64 -14.94 41.44
N GLU A 361 -5.19 -14.89 42.70
CA GLU A 361 -6.10 -14.90 43.85
C GLU A 361 -6.77 -13.53 43.99
N GLY A 362 -8.09 -13.50 43.81
CA GLY A 362 -8.91 -12.29 43.86
C GLY A 362 -10.40 -12.61 43.66
N SER A 363 -11.27 -11.61 43.61
CA SER A 363 -12.74 -11.81 43.59
C SER A 363 -13.27 -12.68 42.43
N PHE A 364 -12.47 -12.95 41.40
CA PHE A 364 -12.86 -13.73 40.22
C PHE A 364 -12.01 -14.99 39.96
N ASN A 365 -10.95 -15.25 40.74
CA ASN A 365 -10.01 -16.36 40.55
C ASN A 365 -9.70 -16.71 39.08
N SER A 366 -8.85 -15.92 38.43
CA SER A 366 -8.49 -16.13 37.02
C SER A 366 -7.22 -16.98 36.90
N LYS A 367 -7.30 -18.08 36.16
CA LYS A 367 -6.12 -18.89 35.81
C LYS A 367 -5.39 -18.29 34.61
N PHE A 368 -4.06 -18.29 34.68
CA PHE A 368 -3.21 -17.82 33.59
C PHE A 368 -1.92 -18.64 33.52
N ILE A 369 -1.27 -18.56 32.37
CA ILE A 369 0.11 -18.99 32.20
C ILE A 369 1.00 -17.79 31.92
N LYS A 370 2.23 -17.85 32.41
CA LYS A 370 3.32 -16.99 31.99
C LYS A 370 4.17 -17.78 31.00
N ILE A 371 4.32 -17.27 29.79
CA ILE A 371 5.21 -17.85 28.77
C ILE A 371 6.34 -16.89 28.43
N ASN A 372 7.49 -17.42 28.04
CA ASN A 372 8.66 -16.68 27.57
C ASN A 372 9.41 -17.50 26.50
N ASN A 373 10.55 -16.98 26.01
CA ASN A 373 11.39 -17.64 25.00
C ASN A 373 10.64 -18.02 23.71
N ILE A 374 9.77 -17.16 23.20
CA ILE A 374 9.02 -17.45 21.97
C ILE A 374 9.99 -17.34 20.78
N ASP A 375 10.23 -18.48 20.16
CA ASP A 375 11.06 -18.64 18.97
C ASP A 375 10.18 -19.13 17.83
N LEU A 376 9.89 -18.28 16.84
CA LEU A 376 9.01 -18.62 15.71
C LEU A 376 9.70 -18.31 14.37
N ILE A 377 9.67 -19.27 13.44
CA ILE A 377 10.07 -19.08 12.04
C ILE A 377 8.87 -19.27 11.11
N SER A 378 8.93 -18.67 9.92
CA SER A 378 7.92 -18.89 8.88
C SER A 378 7.94 -20.34 8.37
N ILE A 379 6.78 -20.83 7.95
CA ILE A 379 6.66 -22.09 7.21
C ILE A 379 6.85 -21.90 5.70
N ASP A 380 6.81 -20.66 5.23
CA ASP A 380 7.10 -20.30 3.86
C ASP A 380 8.62 -20.20 3.70
N THR A 381 9.21 -21.26 3.16
CA THR A 381 10.66 -21.35 2.95
C THR A 381 11.08 -20.77 1.61
N LEU A 382 12.27 -20.17 1.59
CA LEU A 382 12.99 -19.84 0.38
C LEU A 382 14.04 -20.91 0.09
N GLU A 383 13.87 -21.64 -1.01
CA GLU A 383 14.87 -22.57 -1.53
C GLU A 383 15.76 -21.83 -2.55
N ILE A 384 17.07 -21.86 -2.32
CA ILE A 384 18.06 -21.13 -3.12
C ILE A 384 19.07 -22.12 -3.68
N LYS A 385 19.06 -22.30 -5.00
CA LYS A 385 19.95 -23.24 -5.71
C LYS A 385 21.11 -22.52 -6.38
N ASN A 386 22.24 -23.21 -6.47
CA ASN A 386 23.39 -22.71 -7.20
C ASN A 386 23.10 -22.65 -8.71
N ASN A 387 23.41 -21.51 -9.33
CA ASN A 387 23.06 -21.16 -10.69
C ASN A 387 21.54 -21.22 -10.98
N ASP A 388 20.72 -20.98 -9.96
CA ASP A 388 19.29 -20.77 -10.17
C ASP A 388 19.08 -19.44 -10.87
N THR A 389 18.44 -19.48 -12.04
CA THR A 389 18.07 -18.33 -12.86
C THR A 389 16.57 -18.01 -12.78
N ASN A 390 15.79 -18.84 -12.08
CA ASN A 390 14.33 -18.72 -11.99
C ASN A 390 13.89 -18.18 -10.63
N LEU A 391 14.78 -18.13 -9.63
CA LEU A 391 14.44 -17.50 -8.35
C LEU A 391 14.15 -16.01 -8.54
N TYR A 392 14.99 -15.34 -9.33
CA TYR A 392 14.79 -13.96 -9.76
C TYR A 392 15.18 -13.83 -11.23
N ASP A 393 14.22 -13.45 -12.07
CA ASP A 393 14.44 -13.27 -13.51
C ASP A 393 15.51 -12.20 -13.77
N GLY A 394 16.49 -12.54 -14.61
CA GLY A 394 17.60 -11.64 -14.95
C GLY A 394 18.74 -11.65 -13.93
N TYR A 395 18.79 -12.63 -13.01
CA TYR A 395 19.88 -12.78 -12.05
C TYR A 395 20.43 -14.22 -12.05
N VAL A 396 21.69 -14.34 -11.64
CA VAL A 396 22.37 -15.62 -11.43
C VAL A 396 22.80 -15.70 -9.97
N ILE A 397 22.39 -16.77 -9.30
CA ILE A 397 22.76 -17.05 -7.92
C ILE A 397 24.00 -17.93 -7.88
N LYS A 398 24.95 -17.58 -7.02
CA LYS A 398 26.12 -18.41 -6.70
C LYS A 398 26.09 -18.74 -5.22
N THR A 399 26.14 -20.01 -4.90
CA THR A 399 26.18 -20.47 -3.51
C THR A 399 27.48 -21.20 -3.21
N SER A 400 27.89 -21.16 -1.95
CA SER A 400 28.91 -22.02 -1.35
C SER A 400 28.38 -22.53 -0.01
N ASN A 401 29.19 -23.26 0.77
CA ASN A 401 28.76 -23.67 2.11
C ASN A 401 28.53 -22.49 3.06
N ASN A 402 29.20 -21.35 2.85
CA ASN A 402 29.21 -20.24 3.81
C ASN A 402 28.91 -18.88 3.16
N GLN A 403 28.34 -18.84 1.96
CA GLN A 403 28.04 -17.58 1.28
C GLN A 403 27.03 -17.80 0.17
N ILE A 404 26.12 -16.84 0.02
CA ILE A 404 25.26 -16.66 -1.15
C ILE A 404 25.62 -15.34 -1.82
N SER A 405 25.68 -15.34 -3.15
CA SER A 405 25.87 -14.16 -3.97
C SER A 405 24.83 -14.10 -5.09
N ILE A 406 24.27 -12.93 -5.36
CA ILE A 406 23.37 -12.67 -6.49
C ILE A 406 24.03 -11.68 -7.41
N LEU A 407 24.14 -12.05 -8.68
CA LEU A 407 24.65 -11.18 -9.74
C LEU A 407 23.54 -10.91 -10.75
N ASN A 408 23.51 -9.73 -11.34
CA ASN A 408 22.66 -9.48 -12.50
C ASN A 408 23.21 -10.22 -13.73
N ASP A 409 22.34 -10.89 -14.48
CA ASP A 409 22.64 -11.57 -15.75
C ASP A 409 22.08 -10.81 -16.97
N ILE A 410 21.50 -9.64 -16.70
CA ILE A 410 21.07 -8.67 -17.71
C ILE A 410 21.56 -7.29 -17.32
N ASP A 411 21.63 -6.41 -18.31
CA ASP A 411 21.83 -5.00 -18.07
C ASP A 411 20.61 -4.39 -17.35
N ILE A 412 20.87 -3.49 -16.39
CA ILE A 412 19.82 -2.78 -15.64
C ILE A 412 19.88 -1.30 -15.98
N SER A 413 18.79 -0.77 -16.54
CA SER A 413 18.62 0.66 -16.79
C SER A 413 17.84 1.31 -15.64
N LEU A 414 18.38 2.43 -15.14
CA LEU A 414 17.73 3.31 -14.16
C LEU A 414 17.19 4.55 -14.89
N SER A 415 16.38 5.34 -14.21
CA SER A 415 15.78 6.56 -14.78
C SER A 415 15.69 7.65 -13.72
N LYS A 416 15.88 8.91 -14.15
CA LYS A 416 15.79 10.09 -13.29
C LYS A 416 14.43 10.17 -12.61
N GLY A 417 14.39 10.64 -11.37
CA GLY A 417 13.16 10.80 -10.58
C GLY A 417 12.48 9.51 -10.13
N ASN A 418 12.97 8.35 -10.58
CA ASN A 418 12.27 7.08 -10.45
C ASN A 418 12.92 6.13 -9.45
N VAL A 419 12.09 5.25 -8.89
CA VAL A 419 12.53 4.08 -8.13
C VAL A 419 12.53 2.86 -9.05
N LYS A 420 13.61 2.08 -9.00
CA LYS A 420 13.77 0.85 -9.76
C LYS A 420 14.20 -0.30 -8.89
N ASN A 421 13.48 -1.40 -8.98
CA ASN A 421 13.88 -2.71 -8.47
C ASN A 421 15.16 -3.19 -9.18
N ILE A 422 16.23 -3.42 -8.41
CA ILE A 422 17.56 -3.84 -8.92
C ILE A 422 17.95 -5.27 -8.54
N ILE A 423 17.19 -5.92 -7.66
CA ILE A 423 17.17 -7.38 -7.45
C ILE A 423 15.74 -7.76 -7.07
N SER A 424 14.88 -7.97 -8.08
CA SER A 424 13.44 -8.23 -7.85
C SER A 424 12.86 -7.27 -6.80
N ASP A 425 12.13 -7.78 -5.82
CA ASP A 425 11.59 -7.12 -4.64
C ASP A 425 12.58 -6.98 -3.48
N LEU A 426 13.77 -7.57 -3.57
CA LEU A 426 14.76 -7.59 -2.49
C LEU A 426 15.44 -6.22 -2.29
N PHE A 427 15.74 -5.53 -3.40
CA PHE A 427 16.43 -4.24 -3.38
C PHE A 427 15.92 -3.29 -4.45
N SER A 428 15.74 -2.04 -4.07
CA SER A 428 15.32 -0.94 -4.94
C SER A 428 16.29 0.22 -4.85
N VAL A 429 16.44 0.96 -5.95
CA VAL A 429 17.25 2.19 -6.01
C VAL A 429 16.37 3.34 -6.47
N ARG A 430 16.39 4.45 -5.71
CA ARG A 430 15.85 5.75 -6.12
C ARG A 430 16.94 6.56 -6.78
N VAL A 431 16.65 7.17 -7.93
CA VAL A 431 17.50 8.18 -8.57
C VAL A 431 16.80 9.54 -8.47
N ASN A 432 17.55 10.58 -8.15
CA ASN A 432 17.00 11.95 -8.10
C ASN A 432 16.63 12.49 -9.48
N GLU A 433 15.91 13.60 -9.55
CA GLU A 433 15.45 14.23 -10.80
C GLU A 433 16.62 14.72 -11.66
N ALA A 434 17.71 15.18 -11.03
CA ALA A 434 18.92 15.55 -11.75
C ALA A 434 19.62 14.35 -12.42
N GLY A 435 19.46 13.16 -11.85
CA GLY A 435 20.10 11.92 -12.31
C GLY A 435 21.57 11.80 -11.88
N ASP A 436 21.99 12.48 -10.83
CA ASP A 436 23.38 12.53 -10.37
C ASP A 436 23.59 12.00 -8.95
N MET A 437 22.50 11.63 -8.27
CA MET A 437 22.51 10.94 -6.98
C MET A 437 21.53 9.78 -7.00
N ALA A 438 21.89 8.70 -6.32
CA ALA A 438 21.00 7.56 -6.11
C ALA A 438 21.09 7.04 -4.67
N GLY A 439 19.99 6.49 -4.19
CA GLY A 439 19.88 5.88 -2.87
C GLY A 439 19.32 4.46 -2.93
N LEU A 440 19.85 3.55 -2.11
CA LEU A 440 19.25 2.23 -1.90
C LEU A 440 18.03 2.43 -1.00
N VAL A 441 16.85 1.97 -1.41
CA VAL A 441 15.61 2.19 -0.66
C VAL A 441 14.95 0.87 -0.29
N LYS A 442 14.39 0.82 0.92
CA LYS A 442 13.43 -0.20 1.33
C LYS A 442 12.03 0.40 1.23
N ILE A 443 11.20 -0.26 0.46
CA ILE A 443 9.80 0.10 0.28
C ILE A 443 8.97 -0.58 1.37
N ILE A 444 8.20 0.19 2.12
CA ILE A 444 7.20 -0.29 3.07
C ILE A 444 5.82 0.08 2.52
N THR A 445 5.00 -0.94 2.26
CA THR A 445 3.64 -0.81 1.71
C THR A 445 2.57 -1.18 2.72
N GLU A 446 2.91 -2.00 3.71
CA GLU A 446 1.99 -2.43 4.75
C GLU A 446 1.89 -1.35 5.85
N PRO A 447 0.68 -1.06 6.36
CA PRO A 447 0.53 -0.17 7.50
C PRO A 447 1.00 -0.89 8.77
N GLY A 448 1.71 -0.17 9.63
CA GLY A 448 2.19 -0.75 10.87
C GLY A 448 3.18 0.16 11.60
N ILE A 449 3.62 -0.30 12.76
CA ILE A 449 4.74 0.29 13.48
C ILE A 449 5.97 -0.51 13.06
N TYR A 450 6.95 0.18 12.47
CA TYR A 450 8.21 -0.41 12.05
C TYR A 450 9.33 0.15 12.90
N GLU A 451 10.23 -0.72 13.32
CA GLU A 451 11.51 -0.32 13.89
C GLU A 451 12.53 -0.17 12.77
N ILE A 452 13.22 0.98 12.74
CA ILE A 452 14.27 1.28 11.78
C ILE A 452 15.55 1.58 12.56
N VAL A 453 16.58 0.79 12.31
CA VAL A 453 17.91 0.98 12.88
C VAL A 453 18.73 1.86 11.93
N GLY A 454 19.34 2.91 12.46
CA GLY A 454 20.25 3.80 11.73
C GLY A 454 21.69 3.65 12.21
N ALA A 455 22.20 4.65 12.94
CA ALA A 455 23.58 4.63 13.43
C ALA A 455 23.77 3.54 14.49
N THR A 456 24.88 2.79 14.37
CA THR A 456 25.30 1.78 15.34
C THR A 456 26.65 2.15 15.97
N ASN A 457 26.92 1.61 17.16
CA ASN A 457 28.20 1.75 17.84
C ASN A 457 28.87 0.39 18.01
N VAL A 458 30.20 0.36 17.88
CA VAL A 458 30.99 -0.86 18.09
C VAL A 458 30.95 -1.37 19.54
N SER A 459 30.77 -0.47 20.52
CA SER A 459 30.68 -0.83 21.93
C SER A 459 30.03 0.23 22.81
N THR A 460 29.47 -0.20 23.93
CA THR A 460 29.07 0.65 25.04
C THR A 460 30.27 1.39 25.62
N GLY A 461 30.12 2.64 26.06
CA GLY A 461 31.25 3.49 26.47
C GLY A 461 31.83 4.33 25.33
N THR A 462 31.21 4.31 24.15
CA THR A 462 31.57 5.13 23.00
C THR A 462 30.46 6.12 22.64
N LEU A 463 30.84 7.20 21.98
CA LEU A 463 29.91 8.24 21.51
C LEU A 463 29.19 7.75 20.25
N LEU A 464 27.86 7.60 20.32
CA LEU A 464 27.02 7.41 19.13
C LEU A 464 26.94 8.72 18.35
N LYS A 465 27.29 8.65 17.07
CA LYS A 465 27.15 9.77 16.15
C LYS A 465 26.34 9.34 14.95
N ALA A 466 25.35 10.15 14.61
CA ALA A 466 24.60 10.03 13.38
C ALA A 466 24.59 11.39 12.67
N MET A 467 24.74 11.36 11.36
CA MET A 467 24.50 12.50 10.47
C MET A 467 23.59 12.00 9.34
N SER A 468 22.71 12.85 8.82
CA SER A 468 21.78 12.48 7.75
C SER A 468 22.45 11.80 6.55
N ALA A 469 23.60 12.31 6.10
CA ALA A 469 24.29 11.75 4.93
C ALA A 469 24.77 10.30 5.15
N ASP A 470 25.14 9.96 6.39
CA ASP A 470 25.60 8.61 6.73
C ASP A 470 24.45 7.71 7.20
N ASN A 471 23.34 8.29 7.68
CA ASN A 471 22.23 7.56 8.29
C ASN A 471 20.86 8.10 7.81
N PRO A 472 20.61 8.12 6.49
CA PRO A 472 19.41 8.75 5.91
C PRO A 472 18.10 8.01 6.25
N ALA A 473 18.19 6.81 6.83
CA ALA A 473 17.04 6.00 7.21
C ALA A 473 16.30 6.52 8.44
N VAL A 474 17.02 7.25 9.31
CA VAL A 474 16.51 7.76 10.59
C VAL A 474 16.67 9.27 10.73
N LEU A 475 17.53 9.88 9.92
CA LEU A 475 17.74 11.32 9.84
C LEU A 475 17.47 11.75 8.40
N TYR A 476 16.69 12.80 8.21
CA TYR A 476 16.20 13.23 6.91
C TYR A 476 17.36 13.65 6.00
N TYR A 477 17.35 13.15 4.78
CA TYR A 477 18.21 13.57 3.69
C TYR A 477 17.34 13.88 2.47
N ASP A 478 17.45 15.10 1.95
CA ASP A 478 16.82 15.50 0.70
C ASP A 478 17.73 15.07 -0.46
N LEU A 479 17.30 14.06 -1.24
CA LEU A 479 18.09 13.54 -2.36
C LEU A 479 18.15 14.51 -3.55
N GLU A 480 17.14 15.38 -3.69
CA GLU A 480 17.05 16.38 -4.76
C GLU A 480 17.99 17.54 -4.45
N ASP A 481 17.86 18.13 -3.26
CA ASP A 481 18.69 19.25 -2.81
C ASP A 481 20.10 18.80 -2.39
N LYS A 482 20.29 17.50 -2.14
CA LYS A 482 21.52 16.88 -1.62
C LYS A 482 21.89 17.41 -0.24
N VAL A 483 20.87 17.66 0.57
CA VAL A 483 20.98 18.28 1.90
C VAL A 483 20.65 17.27 2.98
N GLY A 484 21.50 17.20 4.00
CA GLY A 484 21.30 16.36 5.18
C GLY A 484 21.86 17.03 6.42
N TYR A 485 21.08 17.92 7.03
CA TYR A 485 21.54 18.79 8.12
C TYR A 485 21.10 18.37 9.52
N GLU A 486 20.58 17.15 9.68
CA GLU A 486 20.36 16.59 11.01
C GLU A 486 21.59 15.86 11.52
N SER A 487 21.82 15.95 12.83
CA SER A 487 22.83 15.18 13.51
C SER A 487 22.42 14.84 14.93
N ILE A 488 22.82 13.65 15.37
CA ILE A 488 22.70 13.19 16.76
C ILE A 488 24.08 12.89 17.31
N ARG A 489 24.35 13.37 18.52
CA ARG A 489 25.51 13.01 19.32
C ARG A 489 25.02 12.53 20.68
N LEU A 490 25.15 11.23 20.93
CA LEU A 490 24.67 10.60 22.14
C LEU A 490 25.85 9.90 22.86
N PRO A 491 26.44 10.51 23.90
CA PRO A 491 27.48 9.87 24.68
C PRO A 491 26.86 8.76 25.53
N LEU A 492 27.21 7.50 25.22
CA LEU A 492 26.77 6.33 25.98
C LEU A 492 27.93 5.77 26.79
N TYR A 493 27.80 5.82 28.11
CA TYR A 493 28.79 5.24 29.02
C TYR A 493 28.62 3.71 29.12
N SER A 494 29.64 3.03 29.66
CA SER A 494 29.66 1.56 29.77
C SER A 494 28.55 0.98 30.66
N ASN A 495 27.96 1.80 31.53
CA ASN A 495 26.81 1.46 32.37
C ASN A 495 25.46 1.74 31.69
N LEU A 496 25.44 2.00 30.37
CA LEU A 496 24.24 2.33 29.59
C LEU A 496 23.54 3.60 30.07
N SER A 497 24.30 4.59 30.53
CA SER A 497 23.77 5.90 30.90
C SER A 497 24.28 7.00 29.96
N ALA A 498 23.47 8.05 29.81
CA ALA A 498 23.83 9.32 29.18
C ALA A 498 23.58 10.44 30.22
N PRO A 499 24.58 11.26 30.56
CA PRO A 499 24.41 12.35 31.51
C PRO A 499 23.43 13.41 30.99
N GLU A 500 22.73 14.03 31.93
CA GLU A 500 21.82 15.14 31.63
C GLU A 500 22.54 16.26 30.88
N GLY A 501 21.96 16.72 29.77
CA GLY A 501 22.49 17.83 28.97
C GLY A 501 23.64 17.47 28.01
N GLU A 502 24.10 16.22 27.96
CA GLU A 502 25.19 15.83 27.06
C GLU A 502 24.75 15.26 25.71
N MET A 503 23.51 14.77 25.61
CA MET A 503 22.91 14.42 24.32
C MET A 503 22.62 15.70 23.53
N ASN A 504 23.04 15.72 22.27
CA ASN A 504 22.74 16.82 21.37
C ASN A 504 22.11 16.31 20.07
N TYR A 505 20.96 16.86 19.73
CA TYR A 505 20.33 16.75 18.42
C TYR A 505 20.37 18.13 17.77
N THR A 506 20.95 18.23 16.58
CA THR A 506 21.07 19.50 15.85
C THR A 506 20.44 19.37 14.47
N THR A 507 19.72 20.41 14.06
CA THR A 507 19.23 20.59 12.70
C THR A 507 19.52 22.02 12.23
N ILE A 508 19.66 22.22 10.92
CA ILE A 508 19.91 23.52 10.29
C ILE A 508 18.93 23.67 9.12
N PRO A 509 18.21 24.80 9.00
CA PRO A 509 17.33 25.03 7.85
C PRO A 509 18.11 25.20 6.55
N TRP A 510 17.46 24.92 5.43
CA TRP A 510 17.95 25.21 4.08
C TRP A 510 16.80 25.77 3.24
N GLY A 511 17.00 26.94 2.62
CA GLY A 511 15.91 27.66 1.96
C GLY A 511 14.76 27.94 2.93
N GLN A 512 13.55 27.54 2.54
CA GLN A 512 12.34 27.62 3.38
C GLN A 512 12.05 26.30 4.11
N ASN A 513 12.99 25.35 4.12
CA ASN A 513 12.81 24.03 4.68
C ASN A 513 13.70 23.80 5.91
N ILE A 514 13.30 22.85 6.74
CA ILE A 514 14.09 22.31 7.83
C ILE A 514 13.75 20.84 8.04
N ALA A 515 14.75 20.08 8.45
CA ALA A 515 14.59 18.70 8.84
C ALA A 515 14.30 18.65 10.34
N TRP A 516 13.28 17.90 10.74
CA TRP A 516 12.90 17.75 12.13
C TRP A 516 12.54 16.30 12.42
N VAL A 517 13.39 15.64 13.20
CA VAL A 517 13.23 14.25 13.66
C VAL A 517 12.97 13.30 12.48
N GLY A 518 13.82 13.37 11.45
CA GLY A 518 13.74 12.45 10.31
C GLY A 518 12.70 12.82 9.25
N SER A 519 12.12 14.01 9.28
CA SER A 519 11.15 14.46 8.27
C SER A 519 11.39 15.91 7.83
N LYS A 520 11.03 16.25 6.60
CA LYS A 520 11.06 17.63 6.06
C LYS A 520 9.85 18.42 6.55
N TYR A 521 10.08 19.66 6.93
CA TYR A 521 9.08 20.66 7.30
C TYR A 521 9.40 21.98 6.61
N ALA A 522 8.37 22.78 6.35
CA ALA A 522 8.51 24.18 5.99
C ALA A 522 8.78 25.02 7.24
N VAL A 523 9.65 26.01 7.14
CA VAL A 523 9.90 27.01 8.18
C VAL A 523 8.92 28.16 7.98
N ALA A 524 7.76 28.08 8.63
CA ALA A 524 6.71 29.09 8.53
C ALA A 524 7.07 30.39 9.27
N TYR A 525 7.78 30.29 10.39
CA TYR A 525 8.27 31.43 11.16
C TYR A 525 9.49 31.02 11.98
N SER A 526 10.47 31.91 12.10
CA SER A 526 11.59 31.72 13.02
C SER A 526 12.11 33.03 13.61
N SER A 527 12.48 32.96 14.87
CA SER A 527 13.13 34.02 15.64
C SER A 527 14.17 33.40 16.59
N SER A 528 14.83 34.22 17.40
CA SER A 528 15.79 33.72 18.40
C SER A 528 15.11 32.96 19.56
N SER A 529 13.80 33.09 19.75
CA SER A 529 13.07 32.48 20.88
C SER A 529 11.94 31.56 20.47
N GLU A 530 11.54 31.56 19.20
CA GLU A 530 10.34 30.86 18.72
C GLU A 530 10.51 30.45 17.26
N TRP A 531 10.16 29.20 16.97
CA TRP A 531 10.12 28.63 15.63
C TRP A 531 8.76 27.96 15.44
N ILE A 532 8.17 28.18 14.28
CA ILE A 532 6.95 27.50 13.84
C ILE A 532 7.30 26.81 12.53
N ILE A 533 7.20 25.49 12.56
CA ILE A 533 7.44 24.62 11.41
C ILE A 533 6.15 23.85 11.11
N ALA A 534 5.88 23.59 9.84
CA ALA A 534 4.65 22.93 9.39
C ALA A 534 4.98 21.87 8.36
N LYS A 535 4.18 20.80 8.27
CA LYS A 535 4.38 19.81 7.22
C LYS A 535 3.99 20.43 5.89
N LYS A 536 4.79 20.20 4.86
CA LYS A 536 4.40 20.56 3.50
C LYS A 536 3.45 19.49 2.97
N ILE A 537 2.23 19.90 2.63
CA ILE A 537 1.15 19.03 2.18
C ILE A 537 1.10 19.02 0.65
N ILE A 538 1.34 20.17 0.02
CA ILE A 538 1.42 20.35 -1.44
C ILE A 538 2.60 21.27 -1.73
N ASP A 539 3.34 20.95 -2.79
CA ASP A 539 4.49 21.71 -3.31
C ASP A 539 4.42 21.69 -4.84
N GLU A 540 3.38 22.30 -5.40
CA GLU A 540 3.17 22.37 -6.84
C GLU A 540 3.83 23.63 -7.40
N ASP A 541 4.36 23.53 -8.62
CA ASP A 541 4.95 24.65 -9.33
C ASP A 541 4.04 25.17 -10.46
N GLN A 542 4.60 25.98 -11.35
CA GLN A 542 3.84 26.63 -12.43
C GLN A 542 3.48 25.67 -13.57
N ASP A 543 4.09 24.48 -13.62
CA ASP A 543 3.82 23.46 -14.61
C ASP A 543 2.70 22.49 -14.14
N ASP A 544 2.29 22.58 -12.87
CA ASP A 544 1.20 21.81 -12.25
C ASP A 544 -0.16 22.53 -12.38
N ASP A 545 -0.81 22.33 -13.53
CA ASP A 545 -2.06 23.01 -13.88
C ASP A 545 -3.32 22.26 -13.42
N HIS A 546 -4.28 22.99 -12.84
CA HIS A 546 -5.62 22.50 -12.52
C HIS A 546 -6.69 23.37 -13.18
N LEU A 547 -7.67 22.74 -13.82
CA LEU A 547 -8.80 23.41 -14.47
C LEU A 547 -10.09 23.17 -13.70
N LEU A 548 -10.70 24.23 -13.18
CA LEU A 548 -11.92 24.18 -12.38
C LEU A 548 -13.11 24.75 -13.15
N ARG A 549 -14.23 24.03 -13.18
CA ARG A 549 -15.52 24.64 -13.53
C ARG A 549 -16.01 25.49 -12.37
N VAL A 550 -16.67 26.60 -12.67
CA VAL A 550 -17.33 27.39 -11.62
C VAL A 550 -18.33 26.51 -10.84
N GLY A 551 -18.17 26.47 -9.52
CA GLY A 551 -18.92 25.61 -8.59
C GLY A 551 -18.30 24.23 -8.33
N GLU A 552 -17.24 23.86 -9.04
CA GLU A 552 -16.46 22.64 -8.81
C GLU A 552 -15.39 22.87 -7.75
N THR A 553 -15.13 21.84 -6.92
CA THR A 553 -14.12 21.87 -5.87
C THR A 553 -12.97 20.93 -6.21
N LEU A 554 -11.76 21.47 -6.30
CA LEU A 554 -10.53 20.69 -6.25
C LEU A 554 -10.32 20.19 -4.83
N VAL A 555 -10.40 18.88 -4.63
CA VAL A 555 -10.17 18.25 -3.32
C VAL A 555 -8.68 18.06 -3.12
N LEU A 556 -8.16 18.59 -2.01
CA LEU A 556 -6.77 18.54 -1.63
C LEU A 556 -6.56 17.63 -0.41
N PRO A 557 -5.33 17.13 -0.18
CA PRO A 557 -5.04 16.28 0.97
C PRO A 557 -5.37 16.95 2.30
N GLY A 558 -5.67 16.12 3.30
CA GLY A 558 -6.00 16.59 4.64
C GLY A 558 -7.36 17.29 4.73
N GLY A 559 -8.27 17.12 3.77
CA GLY A 559 -9.61 17.71 3.82
C GLY A 559 -9.68 19.17 3.37
N TRP A 560 -8.61 19.70 2.77
CA TRP A 560 -8.64 21.01 2.15
C TRP A 560 -9.35 20.95 0.79
N GLY A 561 -9.88 22.07 0.31
CA GLY A 561 -10.36 22.15 -1.06
C GLY A 561 -10.43 23.58 -1.59
N ILE A 562 -10.23 23.75 -2.90
CA ILE A 562 -10.27 25.04 -3.61
C ILE A 562 -11.48 25.03 -4.55
N THR A 563 -12.28 26.09 -4.54
CA THR A 563 -13.48 26.23 -5.37
C THR A 563 -13.49 27.59 -6.05
N ALA A 564 -13.70 27.61 -7.38
CA ALA A 564 -14.06 28.83 -8.09
C ALA A 564 -15.57 29.08 -7.91
N LEU A 565 -15.97 30.05 -7.07
CA LEU A 565 -17.39 30.29 -6.75
C LEU A 565 -18.14 30.99 -7.88
N LYS A 566 -17.47 31.95 -8.53
CA LYS A 566 -18.00 32.75 -9.64
C LYS A 566 -16.87 33.47 -10.35
N ILE A 567 -17.12 33.93 -11.57
CA ILE A 567 -16.25 34.84 -12.30
C ILE A 567 -16.99 36.15 -12.57
N ASP A 568 -16.26 37.23 -12.82
CA ASP A 568 -16.82 38.50 -13.26
C ASP A 568 -17.37 38.40 -14.70
N VAL A 569 -18.14 39.41 -15.08
CA VAL A 569 -18.81 39.50 -16.40
C VAL A 569 -17.86 39.83 -17.55
N ASP A 570 -16.64 40.26 -17.23
CA ASP A 570 -15.61 40.60 -18.20
C ASP A 570 -14.59 39.45 -18.37
N GLY A 571 -14.70 38.37 -17.58
CA GLY A 571 -13.83 37.21 -17.63
C GLY A 571 -12.40 37.50 -17.18
N SER A 572 -12.20 38.45 -16.27
CA SER A 572 -10.90 38.93 -15.80
C SER A 572 -10.64 38.69 -14.32
N GLU A 573 -11.67 38.34 -13.54
CA GLU A 573 -11.58 38.08 -12.11
C GLU A 573 -12.41 36.85 -11.70
N ALA A 574 -11.89 36.07 -10.75
CA ALA A 574 -12.60 34.95 -10.14
C ALA A 574 -12.73 35.17 -8.62
N THR A 575 -13.91 34.86 -8.07
CA THR A 575 -14.05 34.69 -6.62
C THR A 575 -13.66 33.28 -6.26
N MET A 576 -12.50 33.14 -5.62
CA MET A 576 -11.96 31.88 -5.16
C MET A 576 -12.30 31.66 -3.68
N SER A 577 -12.57 30.42 -3.32
CA SER A 577 -12.87 30.00 -1.95
C SER A 577 -12.07 28.77 -1.59
N ILE A 578 -11.60 28.73 -0.34
CA ILE A 578 -10.97 27.57 0.25
C ILE A 578 -11.82 27.03 1.39
N SER A 579 -11.84 25.71 1.50
CA SER A 579 -12.61 24.98 2.51
C SER A 579 -11.75 23.97 3.26
N LYS A 580 -12.16 23.65 4.49
CA LYS A 580 -11.59 22.61 5.33
C LYS A 580 -12.72 21.70 5.80
N ASP A 581 -12.61 20.41 5.50
CA ASP A 581 -13.59 19.38 5.83
C ASP A 581 -15.01 19.72 5.34
N GLY A 582 -15.09 20.40 4.19
CA GLY A 582 -16.33 20.84 3.56
C GLY A 582 -16.89 22.18 4.06
N GLU A 583 -16.26 22.81 5.05
CA GLU A 583 -16.67 24.14 5.54
C GLU A 583 -15.77 25.24 4.94
N GLU A 584 -16.37 26.32 4.42
CA GLU A 584 -15.62 27.46 3.89
C GLU A 584 -14.82 28.15 5.00
N VAL A 585 -13.53 28.37 4.75
CA VAL A 585 -12.59 29.02 5.69
C VAL A 585 -12.28 30.44 5.27
N TYR A 586 -12.08 30.68 3.97
CA TYR A 586 -11.70 31.98 3.42
C TYR A 586 -12.07 32.08 1.94
N ASN A 587 -12.42 33.28 1.49
CA ASN A 587 -12.66 33.57 0.07
C ASN A 587 -12.14 34.97 -0.30
N GLU A 588 -11.79 35.14 -1.57
CA GLU A 588 -11.21 36.38 -2.10
C GLU A 588 -11.51 36.51 -3.59
N VAL A 589 -11.61 37.75 -4.08
CA VAL A 589 -11.66 38.05 -5.53
C VAL A 589 -10.23 38.20 -6.02
N VAL A 590 -9.85 37.40 -7.01
CA VAL A 590 -8.49 37.36 -7.58
C VAL A 590 -8.60 37.60 -9.08
N SER A 591 -7.82 38.56 -9.58
CA SER A 591 -7.72 38.82 -11.02
C SER A 591 -6.94 37.71 -11.73
N GLU A 592 -7.11 37.60 -13.04
CA GLU A 592 -6.20 36.81 -13.89
C GLU A 592 -4.73 37.24 -13.67
N ASP A 593 -3.83 36.25 -13.68
CA ASP A 593 -2.43 36.33 -13.24
C ASP A 593 -2.23 36.74 -11.76
N GLY A 594 -3.30 36.75 -10.97
CA GLY A 594 -3.30 37.13 -9.56
C GLY A 594 -3.00 35.99 -8.59
N TYR A 595 -2.62 36.35 -7.36
CA TYR A 595 -2.32 35.40 -6.30
C TYR A 595 -3.46 35.35 -5.27
N PHE A 596 -3.92 34.15 -4.96
CA PHE A 596 -4.72 33.89 -3.78
C PHE A 596 -3.80 33.57 -2.61
N ILE A 597 -3.98 34.24 -1.46
CA ILE A 597 -3.13 34.01 -0.28
C ILE A 597 -4.00 33.92 0.97
N TYR A 598 -4.00 32.76 1.61
CA TYR A 598 -4.64 32.57 2.91
C TYR A 598 -3.61 32.59 4.04
N LYS A 599 -3.83 33.49 5.00
CA LYS A 599 -3.04 33.59 6.23
C LYS A 599 -3.90 33.36 7.45
N THR A 600 -3.37 32.66 8.44
CA THR A 600 -4.07 32.41 9.70
C THR A 600 -3.12 32.48 10.89
N ASN A 601 -3.71 32.54 12.09
CA ASN A 601 -2.92 32.55 13.32
C ASN A 601 -2.50 31.13 13.68
N LEU A 602 -1.20 30.85 13.61
CA LEU A 602 -0.59 29.62 14.12
C LEU A 602 0.44 30.02 15.17
N GLY A 603 0.34 29.48 16.38
CA GLY A 603 1.29 29.78 17.45
C GLY A 603 1.36 31.27 17.86
N GLY A 604 0.33 32.07 17.60
CA GLY A 604 0.35 33.52 17.87
C GLY A 604 0.90 34.38 16.73
N GLN A 605 1.40 33.78 15.65
CA GLN A 605 1.92 34.46 14.46
C GLN A 605 0.94 34.35 13.29
N ILE A 606 0.84 35.39 12.46
CA ILE A 606 0.07 35.34 11.21
C ILE A 606 0.94 34.71 10.13
N ILE A 607 0.62 33.48 9.76
CA ILE A 607 1.39 32.63 8.85
C ILE A 607 0.57 32.39 7.59
N GLU A 608 1.25 32.41 6.45
CA GLU A 608 0.71 31.96 5.17
C GLU A 608 0.62 30.45 5.14
N VAL A 609 -0.60 29.93 4.94
CA VAL A 609 -0.91 28.49 5.03
C VAL A 609 -1.20 27.90 3.67
N MET A 610 -1.83 28.68 2.79
CA MET A 610 -2.14 28.28 1.42
C MET A 610 -1.94 29.46 0.47
N ASN A 611 -1.30 29.22 -0.65
CA ASN A 611 -1.30 30.13 -1.78
C ASN A 611 -1.44 29.36 -3.11
N PHE A 612 -1.96 30.04 -4.12
CA PHE A 612 -2.00 29.56 -5.51
C PHE A 612 -2.16 30.74 -6.46
N THR A 613 -1.85 30.52 -7.74
CA THR A 613 -2.01 31.52 -8.80
C THR A 613 -3.28 31.23 -9.58
N VAL A 614 -4.05 32.28 -9.89
CA VAL A 614 -5.15 32.22 -10.87
C VAL A 614 -4.58 32.62 -12.21
N GLU A 615 -4.17 31.63 -13.01
CA GLU A 615 -3.49 31.88 -14.29
C GLU A 615 -4.45 32.33 -15.39
N THR A 616 -5.67 31.78 -15.43
CA THR A 616 -6.63 32.13 -16.49
C THR A 616 -8.04 32.11 -15.97
N VAL A 617 -8.81 33.15 -16.31
CA VAL A 617 -10.25 33.22 -16.09
C VAL A 617 -10.93 33.16 -17.46
N PHE A 618 -11.80 32.17 -17.65
CA PHE A 618 -12.46 31.98 -18.94
C PHE A 618 -13.97 32.02 -18.80
N GLU A 619 -14.58 33.07 -19.36
CA GLU A 619 -16.03 33.15 -19.57
C GLU A 619 -16.38 32.52 -20.93
N GLY A 620 -16.99 31.34 -20.89
CA GLY A 620 -17.49 30.66 -22.09
C GLY A 620 -19.01 30.80 -22.22
N MET A 621 -19.53 30.63 -23.45
CA MET A 621 -20.97 30.74 -23.72
C MET A 621 -21.85 29.81 -22.86
N ASN A 622 -21.32 28.65 -22.47
CA ASN A 622 -22.04 27.62 -21.71
C ASN A 622 -21.32 27.24 -20.40
N THR A 623 -20.06 27.61 -20.23
CA THR A 623 -19.21 27.13 -19.14
C THR A 623 -18.17 28.18 -18.77
N ASN A 624 -18.09 28.47 -17.48
CA ASN A 624 -17.07 29.34 -16.90
C ASN A 624 -16.01 28.46 -16.25
N LEU A 625 -14.74 28.75 -16.56
CA LEU A 625 -13.60 27.97 -16.12
C LEU A 625 -12.57 28.88 -15.47
N VAL A 626 -11.82 28.32 -14.52
CA VAL A 626 -10.65 28.97 -13.92
C VAL A 626 -9.50 27.98 -13.95
N LYS A 627 -8.36 28.40 -14.50
CA LYS A 627 -7.11 27.65 -14.46
C LYS A 627 -6.27 28.17 -13.29
N ILE A 628 -5.81 27.25 -12.43
CA ILE A 628 -4.92 27.57 -11.30
C ILE A 628 -3.67 26.68 -11.35
N ASN A 629 -2.57 27.17 -10.77
CA ASN A 629 -1.31 26.44 -10.60
C ASN A 629 -0.52 27.00 -9.40
N ASN A 630 0.72 26.56 -9.20
CA ASN A 630 1.59 26.98 -8.09
C ASN A 630 0.94 26.82 -6.71
N ILE A 631 0.30 25.67 -6.45
CA ILE A 631 -0.38 25.44 -5.17
C ILE A 631 0.67 25.10 -4.10
N ASP A 632 0.81 25.97 -3.09
CA ASP A 632 1.57 25.67 -1.87
C ASP A 632 0.61 25.54 -0.69
N LEU A 633 0.76 24.46 0.09
CA LEU A 633 -0.05 24.19 1.26
C LEU A 633 0.81 23.60 2.37
N ILE A 634 0.80 24.26 3.53
CA ILE A 634 1.43 23.77 4.75
C ILE A 634 0.39 23.53 5.85
N TYR A 635 0.61 22.53 6.71
CA TYR A 635 -0.26 22.29 7.88
C TYR A 635 0.48 21.68 9.07
#